data_AF-A0A536BNN8-F1
#
_entry.id   AF-A0A536BNN8-F1
#
_cell.length_a   1.000
_cell.length_b   1.000
_cell.length_c   1.000
_cell.angle_alpha   90.00
_cell.angle_beta   90.00
_cell.angle_gamma   90.00
#
_symmetry.space_group_name_H-M   'P 1'
#
loop_
_entity.id
_entity.type
_entity.pdbx_description
1 polymer ?
#
loop_
_entity_poly.entity_id
_entity_poly.type
_entity_poly.pdbx_seq_one_letter_code
_entity_poly.pdbx_strand_id
1 'polypeptide(L)'
;MVNDRTVGRVVRILRRRKGMTQRQLGGACGLSQGAISKLEAGRIDHTTIETVRIVLSRLNAELSLQIFWREGIIDRLLDERHAALVGQTAHQLRRFGWVVAPEVSYSEYGERGSIDLLGSRPAFGALVVVEVKTDLISLEATLRKLDEKARLAPRVARERLGWQASSVGCVLVLLDESTARRRVARHAVVLDQALPARGRAVSRWIRQPAGSLAGIWFLSDTTSGNWARVSVSQMRERSCESPVLTPKLPPSSTRGDI
;
A
#
# COMPACT_ATOMS: atom_id res chain seq x y z
N MET A 1 -5.74 -3.56 13.50
CA MET A 1 -5.62 -2.10 13.33
C MET A 1 -4.69 -1.61 14.43
N VAL A 2 -3.55 -0.99 14.09
CA VAL A 2 -2.63 -0.45 15.09
C VAL A 2 -3.25 0.82 15.64
N ASN A 3 -3.50 0.87 16.95
CA ASN A 3 -3.98 2.07 17.64
C ASN A 3 -2.87 2.69 18.50
N ASP A 4 -3.10 3.89 19.01
CA ASP A 4 -2.17 4.67 19.83
C ASP A 4 -1.58 3.88 21.01
N ARG A 5 -2.40 3.04 21.66
CA ARG A 5 -1.97 2.15 22.75
C ARG A 5 -0.99 1.07 22.26
N THR A 6 -1.16 0.58 21.04
CA THR A 6 -0.25 -0.40 20.43
C THR A 6 1.12 0.25 20.16
N VAL A 7 1.14 1.49 19.66
CA VAL A 7 2.37 2.27 19.46
C VAL A 7 3.11 2.45 20.79
N GLY A 8 2.42 2.89 21.84
CA GLY A 8 3.02 3.07 23.17
C GLY A 8 3.61 1.80 23.76
N ARG A 9 2.93 0.65 23.58
CA ARG A 9 3.44 -0.66 24.01
C ARG A 9 4.72 -1.06 23.27
N VAL A 10 4.77 -0.85 21.95
CA VAL A 10 5.97 -1.14 21.14
C VAL A 10 7.16 -0.34 21.62
N VAL A 11 6.99 0.98 21.84
CA VAL A 11 8.05 1.85 22.38
C VAL A 11 8.56 1.31 23.72
N ARG A 12 7.65 0.95 24.63
CA ARG A 12 8.00 0.40 25.95
C ARG A 12 8.78 -0.91 25.86
N ILE A 13 8.37 -1.83 24.98
CA ILE A 13 9.04 -3.12 24.78
C ILE A 13 10.44 -2.89 24.24
N LEU A 14 10.59 -2.09 23.18
CA LEU A 14 11.87 -1.83 22.55
C LEU A 14 12.83 -1.09 23.49
N ARG A 15 12.34 -0.12 24.26
CA ARG A 15 13.15 0.58 25.27
C ARG A 15 13.69 -0.40 26.32
N ARG A 16 12.83 -1.28 26.86
CA ARG A 16 13.24 -2.28 27.86
C ARG A 16 14.24 -3.29 27.29
N ARG A 17 14.08 -3.72 26.04
CA ARG A 17 15.06 -4.58 25.35
C ARG A 17 16.43 -3.93 25.20
N LYS A 18 16.48 -2.61 25.04
CA LYS A 18 17.74 -1.83 25.04
C LYS A 18 18.27 -1.49 26.45
N GLY A 19 17.63 -1.96 27.52
CA GLY A 19 18.05 -1.69 28.90
C GLY A 19 17.92 -0.22 29.33
N MET A 20 17.18 0.60 28.60
CA MET A 20 17.07 2.05 28.87
C MET A 20 15.94 2.35 29.86
N THR A 21 16.17 3.27 30.79
CA THR A 21 15.09 3.92 31.55
C THR A 21 14.34 4.93 30.68
N GLN A 22 13.12 5.32 31.08
CA GLN A 22 12.37 6.36 30.35
C GLN A 22 13.12 7.71 30.36
N ARG A 23 13.85 8.02 31.43
CA ARG A 23 14.69 9.23 31.53
C ARG A 23 15.85 9.19 30.53
N GLN A 24 16.53 8.05 30.39
CA GLN A 24 17.61 7.87 29.41
C GLN A 24 17.10 7.95 27.97
N LEU A 25 15.95 7.33 27.67
CA LEU A 25 15.34 7.44 26.34
C LEU A 25 14.94 8.88 26.04
N GLY A 26 14.32 9.56 27.01
CA GLY A 26 13.95 10.97 26.91
C GLY A 26 15.16 11.84 26.62
N GLY A 27 16.20 11.76 27.44
CA GLY A 27 17.43 12.53 27.26
C GLY A 27 18.09 12.29 25.89
N ALA A 28 18.11 11.03 25.42
CA ALA A 28 18.66 10.69 24.11
C ALA A 28 17.83 11.21 22.92
N CYS A 29 16.59 11.64 23.15
CA CYS A 29 15.69 12.18 22.13
C CYS A 29 15.41 13.68 22.31
N GLY A 30 16.02 14.35 23.30
CA GLY A 30 15.69 15.73 23.66
C GLY A 30 14.30 15.90 24.31
N LEU A 31 13.76 14.84 24.92
CA LEU A 31 12.43 14.80 25.51
C LEU A 31 12.47 14.61 27.03
N SER A 32 11.42 15.08 27.71
CA SER A 32 11.27 14.80 29.14
C SER A 32 10.90 13.32 29.39
N GLN A 33 11.24 12.80 30.57
CA GLN A 33 10.78 11.47 30.99
C GLN A 33 9.24 11.38 30.98
N GLY A 34 8.55 12.46 31.33
CA GLY A 34 7.09 12.54 31.28
C GLY A 34 6.52 12.41 29.87
N ALA A 35 7.19 12.97 28.86
CA ALA A 35 6.81 12.80 27.45
C ALA A 35 6.92 11.33 27.02
N ILE A 36 8.01 10.65 27.39
CA ILE A 36 8.17 9.21 27.15
C ILE A 36 7.11 8.40 27.89
N SER A 37 6.77 8.76 29.13
CA SER A 37 5.71 8.09 29.90
C SER A 37 4.33 8.21 29.25
N LYS A 38 3.96 9.41 28.79
CA LYS A 38 2.70 9.66 28.05
C LYS A 38 2.65 8.86 26.74
N LEU A 39 3.75 8.88 25.98
CA LEU A 39 3.91 8.10 24.75
C LEU A 39 3.74 6.60 25.02
N GLU A 40 4.42 6.04 26.02
CA GLU A 40 4.32 4.62 26.38
C GLU A 40 2.92 4.21 26.90
N ALA A 41 2.18 5.14 27.47
CA ALA A 41 0.79 4.96 27.88
C ALA A 41 -0.20 5.05 26.70
N GLY A 42 0.27 5.39 25.49
CA GLY A 42 -0.57 5.61 24.31
C GLY A 42 -1.38 6.90 24.37
N ARG A 43 -0.97 7.88 25.20
CA ARG A 43 -1.57 9.22 25.27
C ARG A 43 -0.81 10.14 24.31
N ILE A 44 -1.06 9.95 23.01
CA ILE A 44 -0.32 10.64 21.93
C ILE A 44 -1.13 11.74 21.24
N ASP A 45 -2.29 12.12 21.80
CA ASP A 45 -3.22 13.10 21.23
C ASP A 45 -2.57 14.45 20.88
N HIS A 46 -1.53 14.82 21.62
CA HIS A 46 -0.76 16.06 21.41
C HIS A 46 0.72 15.81 21.07
N THR A 47 1.08 14.56 20.75
CA THR A 47 2.46 14.22 20.37
C THR A 47 2.62 14.35 18.87
N THR A 48 3.65 15.08 18.43
CA THR A 48 3.90 15.22 16.99
C THR A 48 4.38 13.90 16.39
N ILE A 49 4.01 13.64 15.13
CA ILE A 49 4.51 12.48 14.36
C ILE A 49 6.05 12.47 14.36
N GLU A 50 6.67 13.64 14.23
CA GLU A 50 8.12 13.81 14.30
C GLU A 50 8.71 13.29 15.62
N THR A 51 8.10 13.63 16.76
CA THR A 51 8.53 13.13 18.08
C THR A 51 8.47 11.61 18.15
N VAL A 52 7.40 11.01 17.60
CA VAL A 52 7.27 9.55 17.52
C VAL A 52 8.36 8.94 16.63
N ARG A 53 8.67 9.57 15.49
CA ARG A 53 9.76 9.13 14.58
C ARG A 53 11.13 9.20 15.25
N ILE A 54 11.45 10.27 15.98
CA ILE A 54 12.72 10.41 16.70
C ILE A 54 12.88 9.29 17.72
N VAL A 55 11.86 9.05 18.54
CA VAL A 55 11.89 8.00 19.57
C VAL A 55 12.05 6.61 18.94
N LEU A 56 11.28 6.29 17.90
CA LEU A 56 11.38 5.01 17.22
C LEU A 56 12.74 4.82 16.55
N SER A 57 13.27 5.85 15.88
CA SER A 57 14.60 5.82 15.26
C SER A 57 15.68 5.54 16.30
N ARG A 58 15.59 6.15 17.49
CA ARG A 58 16.51 5.87 18.60
C ARG A 58 16.44 4.41 19.07
N LEU A 59 15.28 3.79 18.92
CA LEU A 59 15.03 2.38 19.22
C LEU A 59 15.29 1.43 18.04
N ASN A 60 15.86 1.92 16.93
CA ASN A 60 16.07 1.20 15.67
C ASN A 60 14.77 0.65 15.06
N ALA A 61 13.67 1.39 15.22
CA ALA A 61 12.37 1.11 14.63
C ALA A 61 11.94 2.27 13.72
N GLU A 62 11.03 1.99 12.81
CA GLU A 62 10.53 2.95 11.82
C GLU A 62 9.01 3.12 11.97
N LEU A 63 8.52 4.34 11.80
CA LEU A 63 7.09 4.64 11.79
C LEU A 63 6.55 4.60 10.36
N SER A 64 5.63 3.66 10.10
CA SER A 64 4.78 3.64 8.92
C SER A 64 3.35 4.00 9.32
N LEU A 65 2.74 4.97 8.63
CA LEU A 65 1.35 5.39 8.85
C LEU A 65 0.50 4.86 7.70
N GLN A 66 -0.73 4.46 7.99
CA GLN A 66 -1.74 4.14 6.98
C GLN A 66 -2.97 4.97 7.26
N ILE A 67 -3.51 5.63 6.23
CA ILE A 67 -4.69 6.47 6.35
C ILE A 67 -5.92 5.69 5.89
N PHE A 68 -6.89 5.54 6.77
CA PHE A 68 -8.16 4.87 6.50
C PHE A 68 -9.28 5.91 6.35
N TRP A 69 -10.11 5.76 5.32
CA TRP A 69 -11.36 6.50 5.12
C TRP A 69 -12.54 5.51 5.09
N ARG A 70 -13.78 6.02 5.19
CA ARG A 70 -15.02 5.23 5.36
C ARG A 70 -15.23 4.17 4.28
N GLU A 71 -14.57 4.28 3.13
CA GLU A 71 -14.65 3.33 2.00
C GLU A 71 -13.38 2.50 1.76
N GLY A 72 -12.28 2.71 2.50
CA GLY A 72 -11.03 1.97 2.30
C GLY A 72 -9.76 2.70 2.70
N ILE A 73 -8.60 2.18 2.29
CA ILE A 73 -7.27 2.78 2.53
C ILE A 73 -6.99 3.82 1.44
N ILE A 74 -6.66 5.06 1.82
CA ILE A 74 -6.39 6.17 0.88
C ILE A 74 -5.12 5.95 0.06
N ASP A 75 -4.14 5.17 0.56
CA ASP A 75 -2.83 4.97 -0.08
C ASP A 75 -2.93 4.54 -1.56
N ARG A 76 -3.97 3.79 -1.96
CA ARG A 76 -4.13 3.38 -3.37
C ARG A 76 -4.52 4.52 -4.31
N LEU A 77 -5.21 5.54 -3.80
CA LEU A 77 -5.68 6.68 -4.58
C LEU A 77 -4.60 7.77 -4.74
N LEU A 78 -3.58 7.76 -3.86
CA LEU A 78 -2.50 8.76 -3.84
C LEU A 78 -1.15 8.24 -4.35
N ASP A 79 -0.96 6.92 -4.49
CA ASP A 79 0.35 6.36 -4.85
C ASP A 79 0.56 6.36 -6.37
N GLU A 80 1.01 7.50 -6.91
CA GLU A 80 1.49 7.63 -8.30
C GLU A 80 2.53 6.56 -8.66
N ARG A 81 3.35 6.11 -7.70
CA ARG A 81 4.37 5.08 -7.94
C ARG A 81 3.74 3.71 -8.09
N HIS A 82 2.72 3.40 -7.28
CA HIS A 82 1.91 2.19 -7.46
C HIS A 82 1.20 2.21 -8.81
N ALA A 83 0.53 3.32 -9.17
CA ALA A 83 -0.15 3.46 -10.45
C ALA A 83 0.82 3.32 -11.64
N ALA A 84 2.01 3.93 -11.57
CA ALA A 84 3.06 3.80 -12.57
C ALA A 84 3.54 2.35 -12.70
N LEU A 85 3.79 1.67 -11.57
CA LEU A 85 4.23 0.28 -11.56
C LEU A 85 3.14 -0.68 -12.08
N VAL A 86 1.87 -0.45 -11.74
CA VAL A 86 0.71 -1.16 -12.32
C VAL A 86 0.68 -0.95 -13.84
N GLY A 87 0.80 0.29 -14.31
CA GLY A 87 0.83 0.62 -15.75
C GLY A 87 1.99 -0.06 -16.47
N GLN A 88 3.20 -0.01 -15.91
CA GLN A 88 4.39 -0.66 -16.46
C GLN A 88 4.23 -2.18 -16.51
N THR A 89 3.68 -2.77 -15.45
CA THR A 89 3.40 -4.22 -15.39
C THR A 89 2.39 -4.63 -16.46
N ALA A 90 1.28 -3.90 -16.57
CA ALA A 90 0.27 -4.15 -17.59
C ALA A 90 0.86 -4.02 -19.00
N HIS A 91 1.72 -3.02 -19.25
CA HIS A 91 2.41 -2.85 -20.51
C HIS A 91 3.32 -4.06 -20.84
N GLN A 92 4.13 -4.53 -19.88
CA GLN A 92 4.99 -5.70 -20.09
C GLN A 92 4.17 -6.96 -20.40
N LEU A 93 3.08 -7.19 -19.66
CA LEU A 93 2.18 -8.32 -19.92
C LEU A 93 1.57 -8.23 -21.34
N ARG A 94 1.05 -7.07 -21.74
CA ARG A 94 0.48 -6.87 -23.09
C ARG A 94 1.49 -7.15 -24.20
N ARG A 95 2.76 -6.76 -24.03
CA ARG A 95 3.84 -7.07 -24.98
C ARG A 95 4.05 -8.58 -25.20
N PHE A 96 3.68 -9.42 -24.24
CA PHE A 96 3.73 -10.88 -24.35
C PHE A 96 2.37 -11.52 -24.69
N GLY A 97 1.43 -10.72 -25.22
CA GLY A 97 0.15 -11.22 -25.73
C GLY A 97 -0.91 -11.47 -24.66
N TRP A 98 -0.76 -10.89 -23.47
CA TRP A 98 -1.78 -10.96 -22.42
C TRP A 98 -2.84 -9.89 -22.62
N VAL A 99 -4.11 -10.26 -22.47
CA VAL A 99 -5.22 -9.33 -22.29
C VAL A 99 -5.27 -8.99 -20.80
N VAL A 100 -5.10 -7.72 -20.45
CA VAL A 100 -4.93 -7.29 -19.04
C VAL A 100 -6.08 -6.40 -18.61
N ALA A 101 -6.75 -6.81 -17.54
CA ALA A 101 -7.77 -6.05 -16.84
C ALA A 101 -7.23 -5.54 -15.49
N PRO A 102 -7.18 -4.22 -15.24
CA PRO A 102 -6.84 -3.67 -13.95
C PRO A 102 -8.01 -3.71 -12.96
N GLU A 103 -7.70 -3.65 -11.67
CA GLU A 103 -8.65 -3.46 -10.57
C GLU A 103 -9.88 -4.39 -10.63
N VAL A 104 -9.63 -5.68 -10.80
CA VAL A 104 -10.68 -6.68 -10.91
C VAL A 104 -11.25 -7.00 -9.53
N SER A 105 -12.40 -6.39 -9.21
CA SER A 105 -13.13 -6.62 -7.97
C SER A 105 -13.76 -8.02 -7.90
N TYR A 106 -13.83 -8.56 -6.70
CA TYR A 106 -14.54 -9.82 -6.37
C TYR A 106 -15.21 -9.73 -5.00
N SER A 107 -16.29 -10.49 -4.84
CA SER A 107 -17.00 -10.67 -3.58
C SER A 107 -17.61 -12.06 -3.54
N GLU A 108 -16.99 -12.98 -2.81
CA GLU A 108 -17.34 -14.40 -2.78
C GLU A 108 -17.33 -14.95 -1.36
N TYR A 109 -18.44 -15.55 -0.92
CA TYR A 109 -18.56 -16.21 0.39
C TYR A 109 -18.01 -15.40 1.58
N GLY A 110 -18.19 -14.08 1.57
CA GLY A 110 -17.71 -13.16 2.61
C GLY A 110 -16.28 -12.64 2.41
N GLU A 111 -15.53 -13.18 1.44
CA GLU A 111 -14.25 -12.63 1.00
C GLU A 111 -14.48 -11.57 -0.08
N ARG A 112 -13.97 -10.36 0.16
CA ARG A 112 -14.09 -9.25 -0.78
C ARG A 112 -12.75 -8.56 -0.98
N GLY A 113 -12.50 -8.12 -2.21
CA GLY A 113 -11.28 -7.43 -2.56
C GLY A 113 -11.24 -7.08 -4.04
N SER A 114 -10.06 -6.68 -4.48
CA SER A 114 -9.74 -6.39 -5.86
C SER A 114 -8.39 -6.98 -6.20
N ILE A 115 -8.22 -7.50 -7.41
CA ILE A 115 -6.94 -7.92 -7.99
C ILE A 115 -6.36 -6.72 -8.74
N ASP A 116 -5.10 -6.35 -8.50
CA ASP A 116 -4.51 -5.15 -9.09
C ASP A 116 -4.44 -5.29 -10.61
N LEU A 117 -3.94 -6.43 -11.11
CA LEU A 117 -4.08 -6.82 -12.51
C LEU A 117 -4.44 -8.30 -12.64
N LEU A 118 -5.43 -8.59 -13.48
CA LEU A 118 -5.71 -9.92 -13.99
C LEU A 118 -5.34 -9.98 -15.47
N GLY A 119 -4.35 -10.80 -15.80
CA GLY A 119 -3.98 -11.09 -17.19
C GLY A 119 -4.62 -12.40 -17.64
N SER A 120 -5.17 -12.42 -18.85
CA SER A 120 -5.70 -13.63 -19.49
C SER A 120 -5.01 -13.89 -20.82
N ARG A 121 -4.74 -15.16 -21.09
CA ARG A 121 -4.12 -15.60 -22.34
C ARG A 121 -4.73 -16.94 -22.80
N PRO A 122 -5.91 -16.90 -23.43
CA PRO A 122 -6.70 -18.09 -23.78
C PRO A 122 -5.94 -19.10 -24.65
N ALA A 123 -5.09 -18.62 -25.58
CA ALA A 123 -4.28 -19.48 -26.44
C ALA A 123 -3.34 -20.44 -25.66
N PHE A 124 -3.04 -20.12 -24.40
CA PHE A 124 -2.25 -20.97 -23.50
C PHE A 124 -3.08 -21.55 -22.35
N GLY A 125 -4.38 -21.29 -22.32
CA GLY A 125 -5.24 -21.66 -21.20
C GLY A 125 -4.83 -21.00 -19.87
N ALA A 126 -4.18 -19.83 -19.91
CA ALA A 126 -3.48 -19.28 -18.75
C ALA A 126 -4.10 -17.98 -18.20
N LEU A 127 -4.06 -17.85 -16.87
CA LEU A 127 -4.34 -16.62 -16.13
C LEU A 127 -3.13 -16.22 -15.30
N VAL A 128 -2.90 -14.91 -15.17
CA VAL A 128 -1.95 -14.36 -14.20
C VAL A 128 -2.65 -13.38 -13.28
N VAL A 129 -2.53 -13.63 -11.98
CA VAL A 129 -2.96 -12.76 -10.89
C VAL A 129 -1.75 -11.97 -10.45
N VAL A 130 -1.84 -10.65 -10.50
CA VAL A 130 -0.75 -9.78 -10.08
C VAL A 130 -1.17 -8.92 -8.91
N GLU A 131 -0.33 -8.92 -7.88
CA GLU A 131 -0.33 -7.97 -6.79
C GLU A 131 0.85 -7.02 -6.97
N VAL A 132 0.62 -5.71 -6.92
CA VAL A 132 1.67 -4.70 -7.01
C VAL A 132 1.89 -4.09 -5.63
N LYS A 133 3.15 -4.05 -5.19
CA LYS A 133 3.54 -3.37 -3.94
C LYS A 133 4.74 -2.46 -4.18
N THR A 134 4.66 -1.24 -3.67
CA THR A 134 5.77 -0.28 -3.64
C THR A 134 6.71 -0.53 -2.45
N ASP A 135 6.21 -1.11 -1.35
CA ASP A 135 7.03 -1.65 -0.24
C ASP A 135 6.37 -2.88 0.43
N LEU A 136 7.20 -3.73 1.04
CA LEU A 136 6.80 -4.95 1.76
C LEU A 136 6.79 -4.74 3.27
N ILE A 137 5.79 -4.01 3.76
CA ILE A 137 5.67 -3.66 5.19
C ILE A 137 5.06 -4.80 6.02
N SER A 138 4.11 -5.56 5.46
CA SER A 138 3.46 -6.70 6.14
C SER A 138 3.46 -7.94 5.25
N LEU A 139 4.42 -8.84 5.50
CA LEU A 139 4.60 -10.06 4.72
C LEU A 139 3.39 -11.00 4.81
N GLU A 140 2.94 -11.33 6.02
CA GLU A 140 1.84 -12.26 6.26
C GLU A 140 0.53 -11.76 5.62
N ALA A 141 0.27 -10.45 5.70
CA ALA A 141 -0.91 -9.87 5.08
C ALA A 141 -0.84 -9.93 3.55
N THR A 142 0.32 -9.66 2.95
CA THR A 142 0.54 -9.79 1.50
C THR A 142 0.34 -11.22 1.04
N LEU A 143 0.95 -12.21 1.71
CA LEU A 143 0.83 -13.61 1.32
C LEU A 143 -0.60 -14.12 1.44
N ARG A 144 -1.29 -13.80 2.54
CA ARG A 144 -2.70 -14.17 2.72
C ARG A 144 -3.60 -13.58 1.63
N LYS A 145 -3.38 -12.33 1.25
CA LYS A 145 -4.16 -11.70 0.17
C LYS A 145 -3.84 -12.27 -1.20
N LEU A 146 -2.59 -12.65 -1.45
CA LEU A 146 -2.21 -13.27 -2.71
C LEU A 146 -2.83 -14.68 -2.84
N ASP A 147 -2.85 -15.47 -1.76
CA ASP A 147 -3.54 -16.77 -1.69
C ASP A 147 -5.06 -16.63 -1.96
N GLU A 148 -5.71 -15.68 -1.29
CA GLU A 148 -7.13 -15.35 -1.51
C GLU A 148 -7.42 -15.06 -2.99
N LYS A 149 -6.61 -14.21 -3.62
CA LYS A 149 -6.75 -13.85 -5.04
C LYS A 149 -6.46 -15.04 -5.96
N ALA A 150 -5.44 -15.84 -5.67
CA ALA A 150 -5.07 -17.02 -6.44
C ALA A 150 -6.23 -18.02 -6.52
N ARG A 151 -6.88 -18.26 -5.37
CA ARG A 151 -8.01 -19.18 -5.26
C ARG A 151 -9.24 -18.68 -6.01
N LEU A 152 -9.52 -17.38 -5.96
CA LEU A 152 -10.74 -16.80 -6.54
C LEU A 152 -10.62 -16.43 -8.02
N ALA A 153 -9.41 -16.14 -8.51
CA ALA A 153 -9.19 -15.68 -9.88
C ALA A 153 -9.72 -16.63 -10.98
N PRO A 154 -9.60 -17.97 -10.90
CA PRO A 154 -10.15 -18.86 -11.91
C PRO A 154 -11.67 -18.74 -12.03
N ARG A 155 -12.36 -18.56 -10.91
CA ARG A 155 -13.81 -18.39 -10.89
C ARG A 155 -14.21 -17.02 -11.47
N VAL A 156 -13.56 -15.96 -11.00
CA VAL A 156 -13.78 -14.59 -11.50
C VAL A 156 -13.53 -14.53 -13.01
N ALA A 157 -12.46 -15.18 -13.50
CA ALA A 157 -12.15 -15.25 -14.91
C ALA A 157 -13.19 -16.07 -15.69
N ARG A 158 -13.66 -17.20 -15.17
CA ARG A 158 -14.72 -18.00 -15.81
C ARG A 158 -16.00 -17.19 -15.97
N GLU A 159 -16.43 -16.49 -14.92
CA GLU A 159 -17.64 -15.68 -14.93
C GLU A 159 -17.52 -14.48 -15.89
N ARG A 160 -16.34 -13.84 -15.96
CA ARG A 160 -16.12 -12.65 -16.80
C ARG A 160 -15.74 -12.96 -18.24
N LEU A 161 -15.03 -14.06 -18.49
CA LEU A 161 -14.42 -14.37 -19.79
C LEU A 161 -15.06 -15.58 -20.48
N GLY A 162 -15.91 -16.35 -19.80
CA GLY A 162 -16.63 -17.47 -20.38
C GLY A 162 -15.79 -18.72 -20.65
N TRP A 163 -14.57 -18.81 -20.13
CA TRP A 163 -13.70 -19.98 -20.29
C TRP A 163 -12.93 -20.29 -18.99
N GLN A 164 -12.44 -21.53 -18.87
CA GLN A 164 -11.73 -22.00 -17.68
C GLN A 164 -10.24 -22.15 -17.94
N ALA A 165 -9.43 -21.56 -17.07
CA ALA A 165 -7.98 -21.66 -17.15
C ALA A 165 -7.46 -23.00 -16.65
N SER A 166 -6.48 -23.55 -17.37
CA SER A 166 -5.71 -24.73 -16.98
C SER A 166 -4.41 -24.38 -16.26
N SER A 167 -3.93 -23.14 -16.40
CA SER A 167 -2.71 -22.64 -15.76
C SER A 167 -2.97 -21.32 -15.05
N VAL A 168 -2.54 -21.18 -13.79
CA VAL A 168 -2.70 -19.96 -12.99
C VAL A 168 -1.37 -19.56 -12.39
N GLY A 169 -0.91 -18.35 -12.72
CA GLY A 169 0.27 -17.75 -12.13
C GLY A 169 -0.10 -16.67 -11.12
N CYS A 170 0.60 -16.63 -9.99
CA CYS A 170 0.49 -15.61 -8.98
C CYS A 170 1.84 -14.88 -8.88
N VAL A 171 1.82 -13.58 -9.17
CA VAL A 171 3.03 -12.78 -9.24
C VAL A 171 2.89 -11.58 -8.31
N LEU A 172 3.81 -11.48 -7.34
CA LEU A 172 4.01 -10.25 -6.58
C LEU A 172 5.02 -9.38 -7.34
N VAL A 173 4.61 -8.20 -7.76
CA VAL A 173 5.47 -7.21 -8.40
C VAL A 173 5.95 -6.19 -7.38
N LEU A 174 7.25 -5.93 -7.40
CA LEU A 174 7.93 -4.95 -6.57
C LEU A 174 8.76 -4.01 -7.43
N LEU A 175 8.99 -2.80 -6.93
CA LEU A 175 10.02 -1.92 -7.49
C LEU A 175 11.40 -2.58 -7.36
N ASP A 176 12.21 -2.45 -8.41
CA ASP A 176 13.59 -2.89 -8.43
C ASP A 176 14.50 -1.90 -7.68
N GLU A 177 14.31 -1.83 -6.37
CA GLU A 177 15.09 -1.00 -5.47
C GLU A 177 15.84 -1.82 -4.41
N SER A 178 16.94 -1.26 -3.92
CA SER A 178 17.77 -1.89 -2.89
C SER A 178 17.00 -2.19 -1.59
N THR A 179 16.04 -1.34 -1.21
CA THR A 179 15.17 -1.50 -0.04
C THR A 179 14.24 -2.69 -0.20
N ALA A 180 13.49 -2.77 -1.30
CA ALA A 180 12.57 -3.87 -1.61
C ALA A 180 13.32 -5.21 -1.70
N ARG A 181 14.47 -5.24 -2.41
CA ARG A 181 15.32 -6.44 -2.48
C ARG A 181 15.84 -6.87 -1.12
N ARG A 182 16.29 -5.93 -0.28
CA ARG A 182 16.77 -6.22 1.08
C ARG A 182 15.65 -6.77 1.96
N ARG A 183 14.42 -6.27 1.86
CA ARG A 183 13.26 -6.82 2.59
C ARG A 183 12.95 -8.24 2.14
N VAL A 184 12.93 -8.51 0.83
CA VAL A 184 12.75 -9.88 0.31
C VAL A 184 13.84 -10.81 0.84
N ALA A 185 15.11 -10.41 0.76
CA ALA A 185 16.23 -11.22 1.25
C ALA A 185 16.13 -11.51 2.77
N ARG A 186 15.70 -10.51 3.57
CA ARG A 186 15.49 -10.68 5.01
C ARG A 186 14.43 -11.73 5.34
N HIS A 187 13.45 -11.93 4.46
CA HIS A 187 12.33 -12.84 4.66
C HIS A 187 12.34 -14.02 3.68
N ALA A 188 13.50 -14.36 3.11
CA ALA A 188 13.66 -15.36 2.06
C ALA A 188 13.05 -16.72 2.46
N VAL A 189 13.25 -17.18 3.70
CA VAL A 189 12.72 -18.48 4.19
C VAL A 189 11.22 -18.63 3.94
N VAL A 190 10.43 -17.59 4.19
CA VAL A 190 8.98 -17.62 4.01
C VAL A 190 8.61 -17.35 2.55
N LEU A 191 9.28 -16.39 1.92
CA LEU A 191 8.99 -15.98 0.55
C LEU A 191 9.40 -17.01 -0.50
N ASP A 192 10.44 -17.81 -0.25
CA ASP A 192 10.88 -18.85 -1.17
C ASP A 192 9.98 -20.09 -1.08
N GLN A 193 9.31 -20.31 0.07
CA GLN A 193 8.27 -21.33 0.19
C GLN A 193 6.98 -20.91 -0.53
N ALA A 194 6.51 -19.67 -0.29
CA ALA A 194 5.24 -19.21 -0.82
C ALA A 194 5.32 -18.72 -2.27
N LEU A 195 6.44 -18.15 -2.67
CA LEU A 195 6.68 -17.54 -3.97
C LEU A 195 8.07 -17.97 -4.47
N PRO A 196 8.33 -19.21 -4.84
CA PRO A 196 9.69 -19.67 -5.17
C PRO A 196 10.28 -19.03 -6.43
N ALA A 197 9.46 -18.64 -7.41
CA ALA A 197 9.96 -18.15 -8.69
C ALA A 197 10.49 -16.71 -8.60
N ARG A 198 11.57 -16.42 -9.32
CA ARG A 198 12.21 -15.09 -9.38
C ARG A 198 12.55 -14.73 -10.82
N GLY A 199 12.55 -13.42 -11.13
CA GLY A 199 13.17 -12.85 -12.32
C GLY A 199 12.97 -13.68 -13.59
N ARG A 200 14.01 -14.39 -14.04
CA ARG A 200 14.00 -15.22 -15.27
C ARG A 200 12.90 -16.28 -15.29
N ALA A 201 12.63 -16.95 -14.17
CA ALA A 201 11.59 -17.98 -14.11
C ALA A 201 10.20 -17.37 -14.31
N VAL A 202 9.93 -16.22 -13.67
CA VAL A 202 8.68 -15.47 -13.87
C VAL A 202 8.59 -14.98 -15.30
N SER A 203 9.63 -14.34 -15.84
CA SER A 203 9.64 -13.85 -17.22
C SER A 203 9.44 -14.97 -18.25
N ARG A 204 10.03 -16.14 -18.05
CA ARG A 204 9.83 -17.32 -18.92
C ARG A 204 8.38 -17.76 -18.90
N TRP A 205 7.79 -17.92 -17.71
CA TRP A 205 6.40 -18.33 -17.57
C TRP A 205 5.43 -17.28 -18.16
N ILE A 206 5.68 -15.98 -17.97
CA ILE A 206 4.88 -14.93 -18.62
C ILE A 206 4.92 -15.03 -20.15
N ARG A 207 6.06 -15.42 -20.75
CA ARG A 207 6.19 -15.59 -22.20
C ARG A 207 5.52 -16.86 -22.71
N GLN A 208 5.63 -17.96 -21.98
CA GLN A 208 5.10 -19.27 -22.35
C GLN A 208 4.53 -19.94 -21.10
N PRO A 209 3.31 -19.58 -20.68
CA PRO A 209 2.74 -20.08 -19.43
C PRO A 209 2.37 -21.55 -19.58
N ALA A 210 2.81 -22.34 -18.60
CA ALA A 210 2.50 -23.75 -18.48
C ALA A 210 2.53 -24.14 -17.00
N GLY A 211 1.46 -24.76 -16.52
CA GLY A 211 1.29 -25.11 -15.11
C GLY A 211 1.18 -23.87 -14.21
N SER A 212 1.12 -24.10 -12.90
CA SER A 212 1.02 -23.04 -11.92
C SER A 212 2.36 -22.34 -11.67
N LEU A 213 2.30 -21.04 -11.34
CA LEU A 213 3.47 -20.24 -10.95
C LEU A 213 3.15 -19.48 -9.67
N ALA A 214 4.13 -19.38 -8.77
CA ALA A 214 4.11 -18.46 -7.65
C ALA A 214 5.48 -17.76 -7.58
N GLY A 215 5.53 -16.43 -7.71
CA GLY A 215 6.81 -15.75 -7.83
C GLY A 215 6.82 -14.25 -7.53
N ILE A 216 8.03 -13.70 -7.43
CA ILE A 216 8.30 -12.27 -7.27
C ILE A 216 8.96 -11.75 -8.54
N TRP A 217 8.47 -10.63 -9.04
CA TRP A 217 9.01 -9.93 -10.20
C TRP A 217 9.40 -8.50 -9.83
N PHE A 218 10.69 -8.20 -9.94
CA PHE A 218 11.18 -6.84 -9.78
C PHE A 218 11.13 -6.10 -11.11
N LEU A 219 10.55 -4.91 -11.13
CA LEU A 219 10.55 -4.02 -12.28
C LEU A 219 11.24 -2.70 -11.93
N SER A 220 12.19 -2.29 -12.77
CA SER A 220 12.89 -1.03 -12.62
C SER A 220 11.96 0.12 -12.93
N ASP A 221 12.00 1.15 -12.10
CA ASP A 221 11.23 2.35 -12.33
C ASP A 221 11.88 3.15 -13.47
N THR A 222 11.43 2.95 -14.71
CA THR A 222 11.98 3.65 -15.88
C THR A 222 11.68 5.15 -15.87
N THR A 223 10.87 5.62 -14.93
CA THR A 223 10.52 7.03 -14.73
C THR A 223 11.55 7.78 -13.86
N SER A 224 12.61 7.09 -13.39
CA SER A 224 13.62 7.64 -12.45
C SER A 224 14.43 8.83 -12.92
N GLY A 225 14.26 9.25 -14.18
CA GLY A 225 14.93 10.43 -14.70
C GLY A 225 14.34 11.76 -14.23
N ASN A 226 13.17 11.81 -13.57
CA ASN A 226 12.50 13.11 -13.37
C ASN A 226 11.77 13.36 -12.04
N TRP A 227 11.94 12.53 -11.01
CA TRP A 227 11.45 12.87 -9.66
C TRP A 227 12.59 13.40 -8.82
N ALA A 228 13.02 14.61 -9.19
CA ALA A 228 13.55 15.50 -8.18
C ALA A 228 12.55 15.53 -7.01
N ARG A 229 13.05 15.18 -5.82
CA ARG A 229 12.38 15.31 -4.51
C ARG A 229 11.21 16.28 -4.59
N VAL A 230 9.98 15.77 -4.59
CA VAL A 230 8.84 16.58 -4.19
C VAL A 230 8.95 16.69 -2.67
N SER A 231 9.80 17.61 -2.22
CA SER A 231 9.60 18.24 -0.93
C SER A 231 8.21 18.86 -0.98
N VAL A 232 7.36 18.52 -0.01
CA VAL A 232 6.14 19.26 0.25
C VAL A 232 6.57 20.67 0.68
N SER A 233 6.79 21.53 -0.31
CA SER A 233 6.97 22.96 -0.09
C SER A 233 5.61 23.49 0.36
N GLN A 234 5.60 24.08 1.54
CA GLN A 234 4.43 24.66 2.20
C GLN A 234 3.53 25.41 1.21
N MET A 235 2.36 24.83 0.91
CA MET A 235 1.27 25.59 0.33
C MET A 235 0.76 26.52 1.43
N ARG A 236 1.15 27.80 1.36
CA ARG A 236 0.51 28.85 2.15
C ARG A 236 -0.93 28.97 1.66
N GLU A 237 -1.87 28.58 2.51
CA GLU A 237 -3.27 28.96 2.36
C GLU A 237 -3.35 30.49 2.28
N ARG A 238 -3.80 31.00 1.12
CA ARG A 238 -4.40 32.33 1.08
C ARG A 238 -5.83 32.13 1.55
N SER A 239 -6.15 32.72 2.69
CA SER A 239 -7.49 32.78 3.26
C SER A 239 -8.47 33.35 2.22
N CYS A 240 -9.40 32.54 1.75
CA CYS A 240 -10.62 33.04 1.13
C CYS A 240 -11.67 33.17 2.23
N GLU A 241 -11.98 34.40 2.63
CA GLU A 241 -13.19 34.70 3.39
C GLU A 241 -14.41 34.22 2.59
N SER A 242 -15.25 33.41 3.23
CA SER A 242 -16.54 32.99 2.66
C SER A 242 -17.59 34.08 2.93
N PRO A 243 -18.40 34.48 1.93
CA PRO A 243 -19.42 35.51 2.11
C PRO A 243 -20.59 34.98 2.95
N VAL A 244 -20.99 35.75 3.96
CA VAL A 244 -22.15 35.52 4.82
C VAL A 244 -23.43 35.67 3.97
N LEU A 245 -24.22 34.60 3.84
CA LEU A 245 -25.57 34.68 3.29
C LEU A 245 -26.52 35.25 4.36
N THR A 246 -27.03 36.46 4.15
CA THR A 246 -28.18 36.99 4.89
C THR A 246 -29.50 36.54 4.24
N PRO A 247 -30.51 36.15 5.03
CA PRO A 247 -31.80 35.73 4.48
C PRO A 247 -32.63 36.94 4.01
N LYS A 248 -33.11 36.90 2.76
CA LYS A 248 -34.06 37.89 2.21
C LYS A 248 -35.46 37.68 2.82
N LEU A 249 -36.01 38.70 3.47
CA LEU A 249 -37.44 38.78 3.75
C LEU A 249 -38.21 39.16 2.46
N PRO A 250 -39.48 38.72 2.32
CA PRO A 250 -40.30 39.03 1.14
C PRO A 250 -40.74 40.50 1.12
N PRO A 251 -40.96 41.10 -0.07
CA PRO A 251 -41.28 42.52 -0.19
C PRO A 251 -42.74 42.82 0.21
N SER A 252 -42.90 43.83 1.06
CA SER A 252 -44.15 44.52 1.33
C SER A 252 -44.50 45.48 0.20
N SER A 253 -45.78 45.55 -0.15
CA SER A 253 -46.36 46.38 -1.20
C SER A 253 -46.21 47.90 -0.98
N THR A 254 -46.31 48.65 -2.09
CA THR A 254 -47.18 49.83 -2.33
C THR A 254 -46.45 51.10 -2.84
N ARG A 255 -46.81 51.49 -4.07
CA ARG A 255 -46.99 52.84 -4.69
C ARG A 255 -45.89 53.92 -4.61
N GLY A 256 -45.71 54.59 -5.76
CA GLY A 256 -45.34 56.00 -5.80
C GLY A 256 -44.70 56.43 -7.12
N ASP A 257 -45.53 56.83 -8.08
CA ASP A 257 -45.15 57.55 -9.29
C ASP A 257 -44.49 58.90 -8.98
N ILE A 258 -43.48 59.28 -9.78
CA ILE A 258 -43.32 60.52 -10.58
C ILE A 258 -42.02 60.39 -11.38
#